data_AF-A0A8T5XRI2-F1
#
_entry.id   AF-A0A8T5XRI2-F1
#
_cell.length_a   1.000
_cell.length_b   1.000
_cell.length_c   1.000
_cell.angle_alpha   90.00
_cell.angle_beta   90.00
_cell.angle_gamma   90.00
#
_symmetry.space_group_name_H-M   'P 1'
#
loop_
_entity.id
_entity.type
_entity.pdbx_description
1 polymer ?
#
loop_
_entity_poly.entity_id
_entity_poly.type
_entity_poly.pdbx_seq_one_letter_code
_entity_poly.pdbx_strand_id
1 'polypeptide(L)'
;MYRIVCESYKNYMKDFDDKINDFRYKVMLPFSLIVDLNKYKYEKQMESIRYKKLEDFVWKVKRNKNKYPRLKAFIWSLESRGIKGRNYGVLDEIEFKEQVKIIEMFLKLSYWN
;
A
#
# COMPACT_ATOMS: atom_id res chain seq x y z
N MET A 1 6.52 7.17 -10.60
CA MET A 1 6.35 6.03 -9.66
C MET A 1 5.07 6.13 -8.83
N TYR A 2 4.93 7.09 -7.90
CA TYR A 2 3.72 7.20 -7.07
C TYR A 2 2.40 7.29 -7.85
N ARG A 3 2.33 8.18 -8.84
CA ARG A 3 1.15 8.32 -9.72
C ARG A 3 0.77 7.00 -10.39
N ILE A 4 1.76 6.27 -10.93
CA ILE A 4 1.55 4.98 -11.60
C ILE A 4 0.99 3.96 -10.60
N VAL A 5 1.55 3.88 -9.39
CA VAL A 5 1.00 3.00 -8.34
C VAL A 5 -0.45 3.35 -8.00
N CYS A 6 -0.79 4.64 -7.92
CA CYS A 6 -2.17 5.08 -7.67
C CYS A 6 -3.12 4.72 -8.82
N GLU A 7 -2.69 4.90 -10.07
CA GLU A 7 -3.47 4.53 -11.27
C GLU A 7 -3.64 3.00 -11.37
N SER A 8 -2.56 2.24 -11.20
CA SER A 8 -2.59 0.78 -11.16
C SER A 8 -3.47 0.25 -10.03
N TYR A 9 -3.42 0.87 -8.85
CA TYR A 9 -4.33 0.54 -7.75
C TYR A 9 -5.80 0.73 -8.14
N LYS A 10 -6.15 1.87 -8.75
CA LYS A 10 -7.54 2.12 -9.16
C LYS A 10 -8.03 1.07 -10.16
N ASN A 11 -7.20 0.73 -11.15
CA ASN A 11 -7.55 -0.30 -12.12
C ASN A 11 -7.66 -1.68 -11.47
N TYR A 12 -6.68 -2.03 -10.64
CA TYR A 12 -6.68 -3.27 -9.88
C TYR A 12 -7.95 -3.45 -9.06
N MET A 13 -8.40 -2.41 -8.35
CA MET A 13 -9.61 -2.51 -7.53
C MET A 13 -10.89 -2.67 -8.35
N LYS A 14 -10.95 -2.11 -9.58
CA LYS A 14 -12.10 -2.28 -10.49
C LYS A 14 -12.28 -3.73 -10.94
N ASP A 15 -11.18 -4.49 -11.07
CA ASP A 15 -11.24 -5.91 -11.44
C ASP A 15 -11.98 -6.78 -10.38
N PHE A 16 -12.28 -6.21 -9.22
CA PHE A 16 -12.99 -6.85 -8.11
C PHE A 16 -14.36 -6.21 -7.80
N ASP A 17 -14.93 -5.39 -8.69
CA ASP A 17 -16.23 -4.74 -8.45
C ASP A 17 -17.32 -5.75 -8.04
N ASP A 18 -17.29 -6.97 -8.61
CA ASP A 18 -18.22 -8.07 -8.27
C ASP A 18 -17.66 -9.06 -7.23
N LYS A 19 -16.46 -8.80 -6.68
CA LYS A 19 -15.67 -9.74 -5.86
C LYS A 19 -15.13 -9.11 -4.58
N ILE A 20 -15.94 -8.30 -3.90
CA ILE A 20 -15.56 -7.60 -2.65
C ILE A 20 -15.12 -8.55 -1.51
N ASN A 21 -15.49 -9.82 -1.58
CA ASN A 21 -15.10 -10.83 -0.60
C ASN A 21 -13.73 -11.46 -0.86
N ASP A 22 -13.15 -11.22 -2.03
CA ASP A 22 -11.84 -11.73 -2.43
C ASP A 22 -10.76 -11.27 -1.44
N PHE A 23 -9.87 -12.20 -1.08
CA PHE A 23 -8.77 -11.94 -0.17
C PHE A 23 -7.90 -10.79 -0.67
N ARG A 24 -7.55 -10.78 -1.96
CA ARG A 24 -6.67 -9.77 -2.54
C ARG A 24 -7.31 -8.39 -2.56
N TYR A 25 -8.63 -8.31 -2.76
CA TYR A 25 -9.37 -7.07 -2.62
C TYR A 25 -9.23 -6.52 -1.19
N LYS A 26 -9.48 -7.36 -0.18
CA LYS A 26 -9.44 -6.97 1.24
C LYS A 26 -8.05 -6.51 1.68
N VAL A 27 -6.99 -7.23 1.31
CA VAL A 27 -5.61 -6.86 1.70
C VAL A 27 -5.14 -5.55 1.06
N MET A 28 -5.72 -5.15 -0.08
CA MET A 28 -5.35 -3.92 -0.77
C MET A 28 -6.16 -2.69 -0.31
N LEU A 29 -7.26 -2.85 0.43
CA LEU A 29 -8.05 -1.72 0.95
C LEU A 29 -7.24 -0.62 1.69
N PRO A 30 -6.20 -0.93 2.50
CA PRO A 30 -5.34 0.09 3.11
C PRO A 30 -4.69 1.04 2.09
N PHE A 31 -4.39 0.57 0.88
CA PHE A 31 -3.80 1.37 -0.19
C PHE A 31 -4.80 2.35 -0.83
N SER A 32 -6.09 2.31 -0.52
CA SER A 32 -6.98 3.42 -0.89
C SER A 32 -6.53 4.76 -0.28
N LEU A 33 -5.85 4.72 0.87
CA LEU A 33 -5.36 5.90 1.57
C LEU A 33 -4.15 6.54 0.88
N ILE A 34 -3.37 5.78 0.09
CA ILE A 34 -2.30 6.38 -0.72
C ILE A 34 -2.86 7.07 -1.96
N VAL A 35 -4.09 6.78 -2.37
CA VAL A 35 -4.74 7.40 -3.54
C VAL A 35 -5.46 8.69 -3.17
N ASP A 36 -6.02 8.75 -1.96
CA ASP A 36 -6.68 9.92 -1.41
C ASP A 36 -6.06 10.32 -0.06
N LEU A 37 -5.24 11.37 -0.09
CA LEU A 37 -4.53 11.86 1.10
C LEU A 37 -5.46 12.56 2.10
N ASN A 38 -6.64 13.04 1.68
CA ASN A 38 -7.63 13.58 2.62
C ASN A 38 -8.25 12.44 3.41
N LYS A 39 -8.58 11.33 2.72
CA LYS A 39 -9.01 10.10 3.38
C LYS A 39 -7.95 9.55 4.32
N TYR A 40 -6.66 9.57 3.93
CA TYR A 40 -5.57 9.20 4.83
C TYR A 40 -5.55 10.05 6.11
N LYS A 41 -5.65 11.38 6.00
CA LYS A 41 -5.66 12.28 7.16
C LYS A 41 -6.84 11.98 8.10
N TYR A 42 -8.02 11.76 7.53
CA TYR A 42 -9.22 11.39 8.29
C TYR A 42 -9.05 10.03 9.00
N GLU A 43 -8.64 8.98 8.28
CA GLU A 43 -8.47 7.65 8.86
C GLU A 43 -7.33 7.59 9.89
N LYS A 44 -6.31 8.44 9.74
CA LYS A 44 -5.27 8.65 10.75
C LYS A 44 -5.83 9.22 12.06
N GLN A 45 -6.71 10.22 11.99
CA GLN A 45 -7.35 10.79 13.17
C GLN A 45 -8.25 9.78 13.88
N MET A 46 -8.93 8.92 13.11
CA MET A 46 -9.78 7.86 13.64
C MET A 46 -9.01 6.61 14.10
N GLU A 47 -7.68 6.60 13.95
CA GLU A 47 -6.82 5.45 14.20
C GLU A 47 -7.33 4.13 13.59
N SER A 48 -7.85 4.21 12.37
CA SER A 48 -8.53 3.08 11.74
C SER A 48 -7.61 1.88 11.51
N ILE A 49 -8.19 0.69 11.38
CA ILE A 49 -7.43 -0.52 11.03
C ILE A 49 -6.74 -0.39 9.66
N ARG A 50 -7.37 0.29 8.69
CA ARG A 50 -6.81 0.52 7.36
C ARG A 50 -5.58 1.43 7.42
N TYR A 51 -5.65 2.52 8.18
CA TYR A 51 -4.52 3.40 8.43
C TYR A 51 -3.37 2.64 9.11
N LYS A 52 -3.67 1.92 10.20
CA LYS A 52 -2.67 1.15 10.95
C LYS A 52 -1.99 0.10 10.07
N LYS A 53 -2.76 -0.63 9.24
CA LYS A 53 -2.21 -1.60 8.27
C LYS A 53 -1.33 -0.96 7.20
N LEU A 54 -1.69 0.22 6.67
CA LEU A 54 -0.84 0.94 5.71
C LEU A 54 0.48 1.38 6.36
N GLU A 55 0.43 1.94 7.56
CA GLU A 55 1.64 2.35 8.29
C GLU A 55 2.52 1.14 8.66
N ASP A 56 1.93 0.01 9.03
CA ASP A 56 2.66 -1.24 9.26
C ASP A 56 3.35 -1.73 7.99
N PHE A 57 2.68 -1.68 6.84
CA PHE A 57 3.27 -2.05 5.56
C PHE A 57 4.55 -1.23 5.30
N VAL A 58 4.45 0.11 5.40
CA VAL A 58 5.58 1.01 5.19
C VAL A 58 6.71 0.71 6.17
N TRP A 59 6.38 0.48 7.45
CA TRP A 59 7.37 0.12 8.47
C TRP A 59 8.08 -1.21 8.16
N LYS A 60 7.33 -2.27 7.80
CA LYS A 60 7.87 -3.59 7.48
C LYS A 60 8.78 -3.56 6.24
N VAL A 61 8.39 -2.83 5.19
CA VAL A 61 9.23 -2.66 4.00
C VAL A 61 10.53 -1.94 4.35
N LYS A 62 10.47 -0.87 5.16
CA LYS A 62 11.66 -0.12 5.59
C LYS A 62 12.64 -0.98 6.38
N ARG A 63 12.14 -1.83 7.28
CA ARG A 63 12.96 -2.76 8.07
C ARG A 63 13.64 -3.83 7.18
N ASN A 64 12.99 -4.20 6.09
CA ASN A 64 13.47 -5.20 5.13
C ASN A 64 13.93 -4.59 3.79
N LYS A 65 14.47 -3.36 3.80
CA LYS A 65 14.80 -2.59 2.59
C LYS A 65 15.70 -3.35 1.59
N ASN A 66 16.58 -4.22 2.07
CA ASN A 66 17.48 -5.02 1.23
C ASN A 66 16.72 -6.14 0.48
N LYS A 67 15.62 -6.64 1.04
CA LYS A 67 14.78 -7.69 0.45
C LYS A 67 13.85 -7.14 -0.64
N TYR A 68 13.48 -5.87 -0.55
CA TYR A 68 12.52 -5.23 -1.45
C TYR A 68 13.07 -3.94 -2.09
N PRO A 69 14.14 -4.03 -2.90
CA PRO A 69 14.82 -2.86 -3.44
C PRO A 69 13.90 -2.00 -4.34
N ARG A 70 12.96 -2.64 -5.07
CA ARG A 70 12.00 -1.95 -5.93
C ARG A 70 11.02 -1.06 -5.16
N LEU A 71 10.68 -1.43 -3.93
CA LEU A 71 9.78 -0.64 -3.08
C LEU A 71 10.45 0.61 -2.51
N LYS A 72 11.79 0.71 -2.51
CA LYS A 72 12.52 1.81 -1.85
C LYS A 72 12.09 3.19 -2.35
N ALA A 73 12.08 3.40 -3.67
CA ALA A 73 11.69 4.67 -4.27
C ALA A 73 10.19 4.97 -4.08
N PHE A 74 9.37 3.92 -4.01
CA PHE A 74 7.95 4.06 -3.71
C PHE A 74 7.74 4.52 -2.26
N ILE A 75 8.42 3.89 -1.28
CA ILE A 75 8.38 4.31 0.13
C ILE A 75 8.83 5.76 0.29
N TRP A 76 9.92 6.20 -0.35
CA TRP A 76 10.32 7.61 -0.31
C TRP A 76 9.24 8.56 -0.81
N SER A 77 8.49 8.15 -1.84
CA SER A 77 7.37 8.94 -2.35
C SER A 77 6.21 9.02 -1.36
N LEU A 78 5.99 7.98 -0.54
CA LEU A 78 5.00 7.99 0.54
C LEU A 78 5.44 8.89 1.70
N GLU A 79 6.72 8.83 2.07
CA GLU A 79 7.29 9.63 3.17
C GLU A 79 7.18 11.13 2.88
N SER A 80 7.45 11.55 1.63
CA SER A 80 7.31 12.95 1.23
C SER A 80 5.87 13.48 1.33
N ARG A 81 4.88 12.58 1.46
CA ARG A 81 3.45 12.88 1.61
C ARG A 81 2.95 12.70 3.05
N GLY A 82 3.84 12.43 3.99
CA GLY A 82 3.52 12.27 5.41
C GLY A 82 3.10 10.86 5.83
N ILE A 83 3.31 9.86 4.98
CA ILE A 83 3.09 8.44 5.27
C ILE A 83 4.45 7.83 5.61
N LYS A 84 4.79 7.78 6.91
CA LYS A 84 6.16 7.54 7.37
C LYS A 84 6.44 6.08 7.75
N GLY A 85 5.38 5.32 8.00
CA GLY A 85 5.45 3.98 8.52
C GLY A 85 5.68 3.96 10.02
N ARG A 86 4.74 3.37 10.74
CA ARG A 86 4.78 3.12 12.18
C ARG A 86 4.33 1.69 12.44
N ASN A 87 5.01 1.03 13.37
CA ASN A 87 4.63 -0.31 13.80
C ASN A 87 3.45 -0.24 14.76
N TYR A 88 2.31 -0.75 14.32
CA TYR A 88 1.10 -1.02 15.08
C TYR A 88 0.90 -2.52 15.32
N GLY A 89 1.59 -3.39 14.55
CA GLY A 89 1.54 -4.85 14.73
C GLY A 89 0.22 -5.49 14.32
N VAL A 90 -0.57 -4.82 13.48
CA VAL A 90 -1.91 -5.26 13.04
C VAL A 90 -1.90 -5.90 11.65
N LEU A 91 -0.82 -5.72 10.88
CA LEU A 91 -0.63 -6.37 9.59
C LEU A 91 0.03 -7.73 9.77
N ASP A 92 -0.66 -8.82 9.42
CA ASP A 92 -0.07 -10.15 9.48
C ASP A 92 0.93 -10.39 8.33
N GLU A 93 1.64 -11.51 8.38
CA GLU A 93 2.70 -11.83 7.41
C GLU A 93 2.15 -12.29 6.04
N ILE A 94 0.96 -12.89 6.01
CA ILE A 94 0.33 -13.37 4.77
C ILE A 94 -0.18 -12.16 3.99
N GLU A 95 -0.91 -11.26 4.66
CA GLU A 95 -1.36 -9.99 4.11
C GLU A 95 -0.18 -9.15 3.62
N PHE A 96 0.87 -9.03 4.43
CA PHE A 96 2.07 -8.27 4.06
C PHE A 96 2.73 -8.80 2.79
N LYS A 97 2.94 -10.12 2.69
CA LYS A 97 3.54 -10.75 1.51
C LYS A 97 2.71 -10.52 0.25
N GLU A 98 1.38 -10.62 0.35
CA GLU A 98 0.50 -10.40 -0.79
C GLU A 98 0.48 -8.92 -1.21
N GLN A 99 0.46 -7.99 -0.25
CA GLN A 99 0.59 -6.56 -0.53
C GLN A 99 1.91 -6.24 -1.25
N VAL A 100 3.03 -6.77 -0.77
CA VAL A 100 4.34 -6.60 -1.45
C VAL A 100 4.28 -7.10 -2.88
N LYS A 101 3.75 -8.30 -3.10
CA LYS A 101 3.64 -8.91 -4.43
C LYS A 101 2.83 -8.03 -5.39
N ILE A 102 1.70 -7.50 -4.94
CA ILE A 102 0.82 -6.63 -5.73
C ILE A 102 1.49 -5.28 -6.02
N ILE A 103 2.10 -4.63 -5.04
CA ILE A 103 2.80 -3.36 -5.27
C ILE A 103 4.01 -3.54 -6.19
N GLU A 104 4.77 -4.63 -6.05
CA GLU A 104 5.86 -4.94 -6.98
C GLU A 104 5.35 -5.18 -8.40
N MET A 105 4.18 -5.80 -8.56
CA MET A 105 3.53 -5.93 -9.87
C MET A 105 3.19 -4.56 -10.46
N PHE A 106 2.60 -3.64 -9.69
CA PHE A 106 2.34 -2.27 -10.14
C PHE A 106 3.62 -1.53 -10.55
N LEU A 107 4.68 -1.69 -9.75
CA LEU A 107 5.97 -1.06 -10.04
C LEU A 107 6.64 -1.66 -11.28
N LYS A 108 6.50 -2.96 -11.55
CA LYS A 108 7.00 -3.56 -12.79
C LYS A 108 6.37 -2.90 -14.02
N LEU A 109 5.05 -2.68 -14.01
CA LEU A 109 4.36 -2.01 -15.11
C LEU A 109 4.90 -0.59 -15.36
N SER A 110 5.43 0.09 -14.33
CA SER A 110 5.99 1.44 -14.46
C SER A 110 7.33 1.53 -15.21
N TYR A 111 8.02 0.40 -15.42
CA TYR A 111 9.33 0.34 -16.10
C TYR A 111 9.25 -0.16 -17.56
N TRP A 112 8.04 -0.42 -18.07
CA TRP A 112 7.80 -0.86 -19.45
C TRP A 112 7.15 0.22 -20.33
N ASN A 113 7.25 1.50 -19.93
CA ASN A 113 6.90 2.66 -20.74
C ASN A 113 8.16 3.41 -21.15
#